data_AF-A0A381YWX3-F1
#
_entry.id   AF-A0A381YWX3-F1
#
_cell.length_a   1.000
_cell.length_b   1.000
_cell.length_c   1.000
_cell.angle_alpha   90.00
_cell.angle_beta   90.00
_cell.angle_gamma   90.00
#
_symmetry.space_group_name_H-M   'P 1'
#
loop_
_entity.id
_entity.type
_entity.pdbx_description
1 polymer ?
#
loop_
_entity_poly.entity_id
_entity_poly.type
_entity_poly.pdbx_seq_one_letter_code
_entity_poly.pdbx_strand_id
1 'polypeptide(L)'
;MQSFRTFFKEASGFATGPVGENPNNLAGSIEINPAALGNPNVVKRLNAVIGAIANMEYIMPEHALDRMKGSLNKIGISFGAYPEMIGESGSFELPLTLFGGRFGKDGDTPADEFLNDDGISNMVEGGLTLKIQYETIKNNSCKVFAKVE
;
A
#
# COMPACT_ATOMS: atom_id res chain seq x y z
N MET A 1 0.87 -42.06 10.32
CA MET A 1 -0.16 -41.04 10.09
C MET A 1 0.51 -39.82 9.49
N GLN A 2 0.21 -39.47 8.25
CA GLN A 2 0.69 -38.21 7.67
C GLN A 2 -0.11 -37.06 8.29
N SER A 3 0.57 -36.01 8.75
CA SER A 3 -0.09 -34.86 9.38
C SER A 3 -0.89 -34.05 8.35
N PHE A 4 -1.97 -33.43 8.79
CA PHE A 4 -2.86 -32.60 7.96
C PHE A 4 -2.13 -31.51 7.12
N ARG A 5 -0.95 -31.06 7.58
CA ARG A 5 -0.08 -30.11 6.86
C ARG A 5 0.48 -30.62 5.54
N THR A 6 0.55 -31.93 5.33
CA THR A 6 1.19 -32.50 4.14
C THR A 6 0.26 -32.49 2.91
N PHE A 7 -1.06 -32.42 3.11
CA PHE A 7 -2.04 -32.45 2.01
C PHE A 7 -2.33 -31.08 1.40
N PHE A 8 -2.17 -30.00 2.16
CA PHE A 8 -2.22 -28.65 1.65
C PHE A 8 -0.79 -28.14 1.44
N LYS A 9 -0.23 -28.39 0.24
CA LYS A 9 0.70 -27.41 -0.33
C LYS A 9 -0.16 -26.21 -0.72
N GLU A 10 -0.50 -25.38 0.27
CA GLU A 10 -1.18 -24.12 0.02
C GLU A 10 -0.31 -23.35 -0.99
N ALA A 11 -0.91 -22.98 -2.13
CA ALA A 11 -0.33 -21.96 -2.99
C ALA A 11 -0.19 -20.72 -2.11
N SER A 12 1.04 -20.45 -1.70
CA SER A 12 1.39 -19.67 -0.51
C SER A 12 1.42 -18.17 -0.79
N GLY A 13 0.42 -17.68 -1.52
CA GLY A 13 0.37 -16.32 -2.01
C GLY A 13 -1.05 -15.75 -2.12
N PHE A 14 -1.16 -14.42 -1.92
CA PHE A 14 -2.34 -13.61 -2.27
C PHE A 14 -2.62 -13.57 -3.78
N ALA A 15 -3.71 -14.20 -4.21
CA ALA A 15 -4.11 -14.30 -5.61
C ALA A 15 -4.09 -12.95 -6.38
N THR A 16 -3.14 -12.84 -7.30
CA THR A 16 -2.97 -11.75 -8.27
C THR A 16 -3.22 -12.20 -9.72
N GLY A 17 -3.56 -13.47 -9.94
CA GLY A 17 -3.89 -14.03 -11.26
C GLY A 17 -4.53 -15.43 -11.21
N PRO A 18 -4.94 -15.98 -12.37
CA PRO A 18 -5.74 -17.22 -12.48
C PRO A 18 -4.93 -18.53 -12.40
N VAL A 19 -3.61 -18.46 -12.15
CA VAL A 19 -2.72 -19.64 -12.09
C VAL A 19 -1.97 -19.60 -10.76
N GLY A 20 -1.89 -20.75 -10.08
CA GLY A 20 -1.34 -20.89 -8.72
C GLY A 20 -0.02 -20.15 -8.49
N GLU A 21 0.06 -19.44 -7.38
CA GLU A 21 1.13 -18.48 -7.13
C GLU A 21 2.41 -19.11 -6.57
N ASN A 22 3.53 -18.54 -6.98
CA ASN A 22 4.84 -18.80 -6.40
C ASN A 22 4.88 -18.23 -4.96
N PRO A 23 5.45 -18.93 -3.95
CA PRO A 23 5.68 -18.39 -2.59
C PRO A 23 6.40 -17.03 -2.54
N ASN A 24 7.04 -16.62 -3.64
CA ASN A 24 7.64 -15.31 -3.84
C ASN A 24 6.79 -14.42 -4.76
N ASN A 25 5.49 -14.31 -4.49
CA ASN A 25 4.58 -13.42 -5.21
C ASN A 25 4.62 -11.98 -4.65
N LEU A 26 3.81 -11.10 -5.21
CA LEU A 26 3.69 -9.68 -4.85
C LEU A 26 3.39 -9.45 -3.35
N ALA A 27 2.84 -10.46 -2.65
CA ALA A 27 2.59 -10.42 -1.21
C ALA A 27 3.78 -10.84 -0.32
N GLY A 28 4.83 -11.43 -0.91
CA GLY A 28 6.03 -11.88 -0.18
C GLY A 28 5.79 -13.05 0.77
N SER A 29 6.79 -13.36 1.59
CA SER A 29 6.70 -14.47 2.58
C SER A 29 5.57 -14.26 3.59
N ILE A 30 4.77 -15.30 3.82
CA ILE A 30 3.71 -15.40 4.84
C ILE A 30 4.26 -15.17 6.26
N GLU A 31 5.56 -15.35 6.47
CA GLU A 31 6.21 -15.12 7.77
C GLU A 31 6.23 -13.65 8.18
N ILE A 32 6.11 -12.72 7.21
CA ILE A 32 6.16 -11.29 7.48
C ILE A 32 4.75 -10.72 7.44
N ASN A 33 4.29 -10.20 8.59
CA ASN A 33 3.03 -9.49 8.67
C ASN A 33 3.06 -8.24 7.75
N PRO A 34 2.21 -8.16 6.71
CA PRO A 34 2.19 -7.03 5.78
C PRO A 34 1.71 -5.72 6.42
N ALA A 35 1.02 -5.79 7.57
CA ALA A 35 0.59 -4.63 8.34
C ALA A 35 1.66 -4.12 9.33
N ALA A 36 2.80 -4.80 9.46
CA ALA A 36 3.89 -4.38 10.35
C ALA A 36 4.75 -3.29 9.71
N LEU A 37 4.18 -2.08 9.58
CA LEU A 37 4.78 -0.94 8.88
C LEU A 37 6.04 -0.38 9.55
N GLY A 38 6.24 -0.65 10.85
CA GLY A 38 7.51 -0.39 11.53
C GLY A 38 8.70 -1.23 11.05
N ASN A 39 8.46 -2.29 10.26
CA ASN A 39 9.53 -3.10 9.69
C ASN A 39 9.99 -2.53 8.34
N PRO A 40 11.28 -2.14 8.20
CA PRO A 40 11.78 -1.57 6.95
C PRO A 40 11.68 -2.53 5.75
N ASN A 41 11.64 -3.84 5.99
CA ASN A 41 11.43 -4.81 4.92
C ASN A 41 10.01 -4.76 4.34
N VAL A 42 9.01 -4.46 5.17
CA VAL A 42 7.61 -4.29 4.74
C VAL A 42 7.49 -3.02 3.89
N VAL A 43 8.05 -1.90 4.35
CA VAL A 43 8.08 -0.64 3.59
C VAL A 43 8.83 -0.81 2.26
N LYS A 44 9.94 -1.55 2.24
CA LYS A 44 10.67 -1.87 1.00
C LYS A 44 9.82 -2.67 0.02
N ARG A 45 9.06 -3.66 0.51
CA ARG A 45 8.14 -4.44 -0.33
C ARG A 45 7.00 -3.57 -0.86
N LEU A 46 6.44 -2.72 -0.01
CA LEU A 46 5.40 -1.76 -0.39
C LEU A 46 5.86 -0.87 -1.54
N ASN A 47 7.06 -0.31 -1.41
CA ASN A 47 7.71 0.47 -2.46
C ASN A 47 7.95 -0.34 -3.74
N ALA A 48 8.28 -1.63 -3.65
CA ALA A 48 8.43 -2.48 -4.83
C ALA A 48 7.10 -2.74 -5.55
N VAL A 49 6.01 -2.96 -4.81
CA VAL A 49 4.65 -3.12 -5.38
C VAL A 49 4.21 -1.84 -6.08
N ILE A 50 4.36 -0.70 -5.41
CA ILE A 50 4.03 0.62 -5.96
C ILE A 50 4.91 0.93 -7.17
N GLY A 51 6.20 0.63 -7.09
CA GLY A 51 7.15 0.78 -8.20
C GLY A 51 6.78 -0.06 -9.42
N ALA A 52 6.29 -1.29 -9.23
CA ALA A 52 5.80 -2.13 -10.32
C ALA A 52 4.57 -1.55 -11.01
N ILE A 53 3.67 -0.91 -10.25
CA ILE A 53 2.48 -0.21 -10.80
C ILE A 53 2.93 1.06 -11.52
N ALA A 54 3.84 1.84 -10.94
CA ALA A 54 4.42 3.06 -11.49
C ALA A 54 5.23 2.83 -12.79
N ASN A 55 5.80 1.64 -12.97
CA ASN A 55 6.58 1.30 -14.17
C ASN A 55 5.71 1.10 -15.43
N MET A 56 4.38 1.06 -15.30
CA MET A 56 3.47 0.97 -16.44
C MET A 56 3.21 2.36 -17.03
N GLU A 57 2.91 2.39 -18.33
CA GLU A 57 2.36 3.59 -18.96
C GLU A 57 0.83 3.59 -18.85
N TYR A 58 0.26 4.74 -18.52
CA TYR A 58 -1.17 4.91 -18.36
C TYR A 58 -1.69 5.93 -19.37
N ILE A 59 -2.94 5.78 -19.79
CA ILE A 59 -3.59 6.82 -20.60
C ILE A 59 -3.87 8.04 -19.72
N MET A 60 -4.34 7.79 -18.51
CA MET A 60 -4.67 8.80 -17.51
C MET A 60 -3.98 8.45 -16.19
N PRO A 61 -3.37 9.42 -15.49
CA PRO A 61 -2.67 9.14 -14.23
C PRO A 61 -3.61 8.61 -13.13
N GLU A 62 -4.90 8.93 -13.18
CA GLU A 62 -5.93 8.43 -12.26
C GLU A 62 -6.00 6.90 -12.25
N HIS A 63 -5.81 6.26 -13.41
CA HIS A 63 -5.79 4.79 -13.49
C HIS A 63 -4.63 4.17 -12.71
N ALA A 64 -3.48 4.85 -12.65
CA ALA A 64 -2.36 4.41 -11.84
C ALA A 64 -2.71 4.49 -10.35
N LEU A 65 -3.34 5.60 -9.94
CA LEU A 65 -3.76 5.80 -8.55
C LEU A 65 -4.81 4.79 -8.11
N ASP A 66 -5.80 4.50 -8.94
CA ASP A 66 -6.84 3.52 -8.61
C ASP A 66 -6.25 2.11 -8.47
N ARG A 67 -5.25 1.78 -9.30
CA ARG A 67 -4.52 0.52 -9.20
C ARG A 67 -3.64 0.46 -7.94
N MET A 68 -2.97 1.55 -7.58
CA MET A 68 -2.23 1.67 -6.32
C MET A 68 -3.18 1.52 -5.13
N LYS A 69 -4.31 2.24 -5.14
CA LYS A 69 -5.35 2.16 -4.11
C LYS A 69 -5.88 0.75 -3.94
N GLY A 70 -6.23 0.08 -5.03
CA GLY A 70 -6.69 -1.31 -5.00
C GLY A 70 -5.64 -2.29 -4.46
N SER A 71 -4.35 -2.02 -4.69
CA SER A 71 -3.25 -2.88 -4.21
C SER A 71 -2.96 -2.64 -2.73
N LEU A 72 -2.98 -1.38 -2.28
CA LEU A 72 -2.81 -1.00 -0.87
C LEU A 72 -3.99 -1.45 -0.01
N ASN A 73 -5.22 -1.32 -0.51
CA ASN A 73 -6.42 -1.73 0.21
C ASN A 73 -6.42 -3.23 0.56
N LYS A 74 -5.80 -4.08 -0.28
CA LYS A 74 -5.69 -5.53 -0.02
C LYS A 74 -4.89 -5.86 1.23
N ILE A 75 -3.97 -5.00 1.63
CA ILE A 75 -3.15 -5.14 2.83
C ILE A 75 -3.62 -4.22 3.97
N GLY A 76 -4.80 -3.62 3.82
CA GLY A 76 -5.40 -2.73 4.82
C GLY A 76 -4.81 -1.33 4.84
N ILE A 77 -3.98 -0.94 3.86
CA ILE A 77 -3.45 0.42 3.76
C ILE A 77 -4.36 1.22 2.83
N SER A 78 -4.76 2.41 3.24
CA SER A 78 -5.61 3.28 2.44
C SER A 78 -5.12 4.72 2.48
N PHE A 79 -5.47 5.48 1.44
CA PHE A 79 -5.26 6.91 1.36
C PHE A 79 -6.55 7.61 0.93
N GLY A 80 -6.64 8.90 1.26
CA GLY A 80 -7.82 9.73 1.03
C GLY A 80 -8.08 10.09 -0.43
N ALA A 81 -8.88 11.13 -0.64
CA ALA A 81 -9.05 11.72 -1.96
C ALA A 81 -7.73 12.34 -2.44
N TYR A 82 -7.45 12.21 -3.74
CA TYR A 82 -6.33 12.86 -4.39
C TYR A 82 -6.81 14.07 -5.20
N PRO A 83 -5.96 15.11 -5.37
CA PRO A 83 -6.30 16.25 -6.20
C PRO A 83 -6.51 15.83 -7.66
N GLU A 84 -7.32 16.60 -8.41
CA GLU A 84 -7.41 16.41 -9.86
C GLU A 84 -6.04 16.66 -10.51
N MET A 85 -5.61 15.74 -11.36
CA MET A 85 -4.32 15.81 -12.03
C MET A 85 -4.45 16.61 -13.31
N ILE A 86 -4.44 17.93 -13.16
CA ILE A 86 -4.59 18.89 -14.25
C ILE A 86 -3.21 19.25 -14.81
N GLY A 87 -3.06 19.18 -16.14
CA GLY A 87 -1.84 19.59 -16.85
C GLY A 87 -0.89 18.45 -17.18
N GLU A 88 0.27 18.80 -17.75
CA GLU A 88 1.26 17.82 -18.24
C GLU A 88 2.14 17.22 -17.15
N SER A 89 2.21 17.84 -15.96
CA SER A 89 2.94 17.28 -14.82
C SER A 89 2.45 17.85 -13.50
N GLY A 90 2.71 17.12 -12.41
CA GLY A 90 2.38 17.57 -11.07
C GLY A 90 2.93 16.64 -10.00
N SER A 91 2.90 17.10 -8.74
CA SER A 91 3.29 16.31 -7.58
C SER A 91 2.40 16.62 -6.38
N PHE A 92 2.15 15.60 -5.58
CA PHE A 92 1.38 15.72 -4.34
C PHE A 92 1.70 14.57 -3.39
N GLU A 93 1.30 14.75 -2.14
CA GLU A 93 1.56 13.81 -1.05
C GLU A 93 0.23 13.32 -0.48
N LEU A 94 0.11 12.02 -0.27
CA LEU A 94 -1.09 11.38 0.27
C LEU A 94 -0.73 10.63 1.57
N PRO A 95 -1.15 11.13 2.75
CA PRO A 95 -0.96 10.42 4.00
C PRO A 95 -1.63 9.04 3.96
N LEU A 96 -0.91 8.02 4.41
CA LEU A 96 -1.42 6.65 4.49
C LEU A 96 -2.10 6.42 5.84
N THR A 97 -3.08 5.53 5.83
CA THR A 97 -3.78 5.06 7.03
C THR A 97 -3.81 3.54 7.02
N LEU A 98 -3.66 2.91 8.18
CA LEU A 98 -3.78 1.47 8.35
C LEU A 98 -5.15 1.14 8.94
N PHE A 99 -5.91 0.28 8.25
CA PHE A 99 -7.28 -0.12 8.59
C PHE A 99 -8.25 1.04 8.83
N GLY A 100 -8.02 2.18 8.19
CA GLY A 100 -8.83 3.39 8.36
C GLY A 100 -8.53 4.19 9.63
N GLY A 101 -7.42 3.88 10.32
CA GLY A 101 -7.00 4.55 11.56
C GLY A 101 -7.54 3.87 12.82
N ARG A 102 -7.17 4.43 13.97
CA ARG A 102 -7.67 4.01 15.28
C ARG A 102 -8.47 5.13 15.88
N PHE A 103 -9.73 4.84 16.20
CA PHE A 103 -10.59 5.74 16.95
C PHE A 103 -11.06 5.05 18.23
N GLY A 104 -10.85 5.69 19.37
CA GLY A 104 -11.33 5.15 20.65
C GLY A 104 -10.61 5.72 21.85
N LYS A 105 -10.47 4.90 22.88
CA LYS A 105 -9.73 5.21 24.10
C LYS A 105 -8.78 4.06 24.38
N ASP A 106 -7.54 4.39 24.69
CA ASP A 106 -6.54 3.44 25.18
C ASP A 106 -6.41 3.58 26.71
N GLY A 107 -5.57 2.74 27.33
CA GLY A 107 -5.31 2.81 28.78
C GLY A 107 -4.73 4.15 29.24
N ASP A 108 -4.04 4.85 28.35
CA ASP A 108 -3.38 6.14 28.62
C ASP A 108 -4.20 7.35 28.16
N THR A 109 -5.37 7.16 27.52
CA THR A 109 -6.19 8.27 27.01
C THR A 109 -6.99 8.89 28.16
N PRO A 110 -6.87 10.22 28.41
CA PRO A 110 -7.67 10.92 29.41
C PRO A 110 -9.17 10.73 29.18
N ALA A 111 -9.97 10.81 30.26
CA ALA A 111 -11.41 10.60 30.19
C ALA A 111 -12.13 11.57 29.24
N ASP A 112 -11.60 12.77 29.07
CA ASP A 112 -12.16 13.85 28.26
C ASP A 112 -11.65 13.87 26.80
N GLU A 113 -10.74 12.96 26.46
CA GLU A 113 -10.11 12.91 25.14
C GLU A 113 -10.39 11.57 24.43
N PHE A 114 -10.24 11.58 23.11
CA PHE A 114 -10.29 10.40 22.27
C PHE A 114 -8.97 10.27 21.52
N LEU A 115 -8.46 9.05 21.45
CA LEU A 115 -7.40 8.68 20.55
C LEU A 115 -7.99 8.62 19.14
N ASN A 116 -7.42 9.41 18.23
CA ASN A 116 -7.74 9.44 16.82
C ASN A 116 -6.43 9.50 16.03
N ASP A 117 -5.91 8.34 15.63
CA ASP A 117 -4.65 8.21 14.90
C ASP A 117 -4.84 7.50 13.55
N ASP A 118 -3.83 7.58 12.69
CA ASP A 118 -3.79 6.97 11.35
C ASP A 118 -3.54 5.44 11.38
N GLY A 119 -3.33 4.85 12.56
CA GLY A 119 -2.94 3.45 12.75
C GLY A 119 -1.50 3.12 12.36
N ILE A 120 -0.68 4.12 12.00
CA ILE A 120 0.70 3.98 11.53
C ILE A 120 1.68 4.74 12.42
N SER A 121 1.31 5.96 12.83
CA SER A 121 2.11 6.87 13.66
C SER A 121 2.52 6.28 15.01
N ASN A 122 1.79 5.27 15.48
CA ASN A 122 2.12 4.48 16.67
C ASN A 122 3.24 3.44 16.43
N MET A 123 3.52 3.07 15.18
CA MET A 123 4.57 2.12 14.78
C MET A 123 5.77 2.81 14.14
N VAL A 124 5.54 3.90 13.40
CA VAL A 124 6.55 4.70 12.70
C VAL A 124 6.34 6.15 13.09
N GLU A 125 7.36 6.77 13.69
CA GLU A 125 7.29 8.18 14.08
C GLU A 125 7.03 9.07 12.87
N GLY A 126 5.94 9.83 12.89
CA GLY A 126 5.51 10.69 11.77
C GLY A 126 4.61 10.01 10.72
N GLY A 127 4.29 8.72 10.89
CA GLY A 127 3.43 7.98 9.98
C GLY A 127 4.13 7.58 8.68
N LEU A 128 3.35 7.29 7.63
CA LEU A 128 3.86 7.04 6.28
C LEU A 128 3.03 7.82 5.27
N THR A 129 3.69 8.32 4.24
CA THR A 129 3.08 9.13 3.19
C THR A 129 3.45 8.61 1.81
N LEU A 130 2.46 8.53 0.92
CA LEU A 130 2.65 8.19 -0.48
C LEU A 130 2.91 9.48 -1.28
N LYS A 131 4.16 9.68 -1.70
CA LYS A 131 4.55 10.77 -2.58
C LYS A 131 4.35 10.36 -4.02
N ILE A 132 3.64 11.18 -4.77
CA ILE A 132 3.28 10.91 -6.16
C ILE A 132 3.75 12.06 -7.02
N GLN A 133 4.31 11.71 -8.18
CA GLN A 133 4.64 12.63 -9.25
C GLN A 133 4.11 12.02 -10.55
N TYR A 134 3.53 12.84 -11.41
CA TYR A 134 3.09 12.39 -12.73
C TYR A 134 3.62 13.33 -13.81
N GLU A 135 3.87 12.77 -14.99
CA GLU A 135 4.27 13.50 -16.17
C GLU A 135 3.65 12.89 -17.43
N THR A 136 3.21 13.72 -18.36
CA THR A 136 2.78 13.32 -19.70
C THR A 136 4.01 13.19 -20.59
N ILE A 137 4.11 12.04 -21.25
CA ILE A 137 5.20 11.73 -22.18
C ILE A 137 4.77 11.95 -23.63
N LYS A 138 5.76 11.97 -24.55
CA LYS A 138 5.62 12.44 -25.94
C LYS A 138 4.57 11.70 -26.78
N ASN A 139 4.18 10.50 -26.37
CA ASN A 139 3.14 9.67 -26.99
C ASN A 139 1.75 9.91 -26.39
N ASN A 140 1.55 11.01 -25.65
CA ASN A 140 0.33 11.36 -24.92
C ASN A 140 -0.08 10.33 -23.85
N SER A 141 0.80 9.40 -23.47
CA SER A 141 0.60 8.60 -22.26
C SER A 141 1.17 9.34 -21.05
N CYS A 142 0.81 8.88 -19.87
CA CYS A 142 1.21 9.45 -18.59
C CYS A 142 2.04 8.43 -17.82
N LYS A 143 3.12 8.91 -17.23
CA LYS A 143 4.00 8.14 -16.36
C LYS A 143 3.83 8.66 -14.94
N VAL A 144 3.65 7.73 -14.01
CA VAL A 144 3.49 8.04 -12.60
C VAL A 144 4.67 7.48 -11.83
N PHE A 145 5.29 8.30 -11.00
CA PHE A 145 6.31 7.93 -10.05
C PHE A 145 5.70 8.00 -8.66
N ALA A 146 5.91 6.96 -7.86
CA ALA A 146 5.37 6.92 -6.52
C ALA A 146 6.35 6.26 -5.55
N LYS A 147 6.40 6.79 -4.33
CA LYS A 147 7.27 6.32 -3.25
C LYS A 147 6.57 6.51 -1.91
N VAL A 148 6.68 5.51 -1.04
CA VAL A 148 6.27 5.58 0.37
C VAL A 148 7.48 5.92 1.21
N GLU A 149 7.34 6.97 2.03
CA GLU A 149 8.31 7.39 3.04
C GLU A 149 7.64 7.99 4.28
#